data_AF-A0A5B1AIB9-F1
#
_entry.id   AF-A0A5B1AIB9-F1
#
_cell.length_a   1.000
_cell.length_b   1.000
_cell.length_c   1.000
_cell.angle_alpha   90.00
_cell.angle_beta   90.00
_cell.angle_gamma   90.00
#
_symmetry.space_group_name_H-M   'P 1'
#
loop_
_entity.id
_entity.type
_entity.pdbx_description
1 polymer ?
#
loop_
_entity_poly.entity_id
_entity_poly.type
_entity_poly.pdbx_seq_one_letter_code
_entity_poly.pdbx_strand_id
1 'polypeptide(L)'
;MPEAVTRSPTEFHQLLVAERANVMIQTPTAFDALLRVQPEHGPQPPLNAVVLGGEACPADLVDRCRVPGRLLINQYGPSETTMYV
;
A
#
# COMPACT_ATOMS: atom_id res chain seq x y z
N MET A 1 -14.33 -3.72 -4.55
CA MET A 1 -14.23 -3.02 -3.24
C MET A 1 -15.48 -2.19 -3.07
N PRO A 2 -16.16 -2.22 -1.91
CA PRO A 2 -17.26 -1.29 -1.62
C PRO A 2 -16.75 0.15 -1.66
N GLU A 3 -17.57 1.11 -2.13
CA GLU A 3 -17.15 2.52 -2.28
C GLU A 3 -16.68 3.14 -0.95
N ALA A 4 -17.33 2.83 0.16
CA ALA A 4 -16.95 3.30 1.49
C ALA A 4 -15.48 2.96 1.85
N VAL A 5 -15.05 1.72 1.52
CA VAL A 5 -13.70 1.24 1.78
C VAL A 5 -12.66 1.98 0.95
N THR A 6 -13.01 2.42 -0.26
CA THR A 6 -12.05 3.09 -1.17
C THR A 6 -11.58 4.44 -0.64
N ARG A 7 -12.32 5.07 0.27
CA ARG A 7 -12.02 6.41 0.82
C ARG A 7 -11.69 6.39 2.32
N SER A 8 -11.72 5.22 2.95
CA SER A 8 -11.45 5.07 4.39
C SER A 8 -10.20 4.21 4.58
N PRO A 9 -9.04 4.82 4.92
CA PRO A 9 -7.82 4.06 5.20
C PRO A 9 -8.04 3.02 6.32
N THR A 10 -8.86 3.34 7.31
CA THR A 10 -9.16 2.44 8.44
C THR A 10 -9.95 1.21 8.00
N GLU A 11 -11.05 1.40 7.25
CA GLU A 11 -11.83 0.28 6.72
C GLU A 11 -11.01 -0.54 5.73
N PHE A 12 -10.16 0.12 4.93
CA PHE A 12 -9.26 -0.57 4.02
C PHE A 12 -8.22 -1.40 4.77
N HIS A 13 -7.61 -0.88 5.84
CA HIS A 13 -6.72 -1.65 6.71
C HIS A 13 -7.41 -2.90 7.25
N GLN A 14 -8.62 -2.75 7.79
CA GLN A 14 -9.39 -3.87 8.33
C GLN A 14 -9.67 -4.93 7.25
N LEU A 15 -9.99 -4.50 6.04
CA LEU A 15 -10.24 -5.41 4.92
C LEU A 15 -8.96 -6.16 4.51
N LEU A 16 -7.82 -5.50 4.45
CA LEU A 16 -6.54 -6.16 4.13
C LEU A 16 -6.17 -7.21 5.16
N VAL A 17 -6.47 -6.97 6.44
CA VAL A 17 -6.28 -7.94 7.52
C VAL A 17 -7.24 -9.11 7.35
N ALA A 18 -8.52 -8.84 7.14
CA ALA A 18 -9.57 -9.85 6.99
C ALA A 18 -9.30 -10.79 5.80
N GLU A 19 -8.94 -10.22 4.66
CA GLU A 19 -8.64 -10.94 3.42
C GLU A 19 -7.21 -11.50 3.37
N ARG A 20 -6.40 -11.22 4.39
CA ARG A 20 -4.98 -11.60 4.46
C ARG A 20 -4.21 -11.20 3.20
N ALA A 21 -4.46 -9.99 2.71
CA ALA A 21 -3.84 -9.47 1.51
C ALA A 21 -2.31 -9.51 1.64
N ASN A 22 -1.64 -10.10 0.64
CA ASN A 22 -0.19 -10.29 0.63
C ASN A 22 0.53 -9.43 -0.42
N VAL A 23 -0.19 -8.97 -1.44
CA VAL A 23 0.29 -8.08 -2.49
C VAL A 23 -0.66 -6.90 -2.60
N MET A 24 -0.10 -5.70 -2.74
CA MET A 24 -0.85 -4.46 -2.89
C MET A 24 -0.24 -3.58 -3.96
N ILE A 25 -1.11 -2.89 -4.72
CA ILE A 25 -0.73 -1.81 -5.63
C ILE A 25 -1.47 -0.56 -5.17
N GLN A 26 -0.75 0.54 -4.90
CA GLN A 26 -1.29 1.81 -4.44
C GLN A 26 -0.45 2.99 -4.94
N THR A 27 -0.97 4.21 -4.82
CA THR A 27 -0.13 5.39 -4.92
C THR A 27 0.63 5.61 -3.59
N PRO A 28 1.82 6.25 -3.62
CA PRO A 28 2.51 6.70 -2.42
C PRO A 28 1.61 7.43 -1.41
N THR A 29 0.78 8.37 -1.86
CA THR A 29 -0.13 9.13 -0.98
C THR A 29 -1.14 8.23 -0.27
N ALA A 30 -1.79 7.32 -0.99
CA ALA A 30 -2.78 6.41 -0.40
C ALA A 30 -2.12 5.42 0.58
N PHE A 31 -0.92 4.93 0.25
CA PHE A 31 -0.17 4.05 1.12
C PHE A 31 0.29 4.76 2.40
N ASP A 32 0.72 6.03 2.32
CA ASP A 32 1.06 6.82 3.50
C ASP A 32 -0.15 6.98 4.44
N ALA A 33 -1.32 7.29 3.91
CA ALA A 33 -2.55 7.38 4.69
C ALA A 33 -2.89 6.06 5.40
N LEU A 34 -2.66 4.93 4.72
CA LEU A 34 -2.83 3.60 5.31
C LEU A 34 -1.84 3.35 6.47
N LEU A 35 -0.56 3.69 6.30
CA LEU A 35 0.45 3.54 7.36
C LEU A 35 0.11 4.37 8.61
N ARG A 36 -0.58 5.50 8.47
CA ARG A 36 -0.97 6.38 9.60
C ARG A 36 -2.10 5.83 10.46
N VAL A 37 -2.96 4.99 9.88
CA VAL A 37 -4.08 4.35 10.60
C VAL A 37 -3.76 2.95 11.09
N GLN A 38 -2.55 2.44 10.79
CA GLN A 38 -2.09 1.16 11.31
C GLN A 38 -2.02 1.22 12.83
N PRO A 39 -2.69 0.30 13.54
CA PRO A 39 -2.59 0.24 14.99
C PRO A 39 -1.18 -0.18 15.40
N GLU A 40 -0.59 0.53 16.37
CA GLU A 40 0.73 0.18 16.94
C GLU A 40 0.74 -1.24 17.50
N HIS A 41 -0.37 -1.63 18.14
CA HIS A 41 -0.59 -2.95 18.70
C HIS A 41 -1.90 -3.52 18.14
N GLY A 42 -1.78 -4.36 17.11
CA GLY A 42 -2.94 -4.95 16.45
C GLY A 42 -2.55 -5.89 15.31
N PRO A 43 -3.52 -6.63 14.74
CA PRO A 43 -3.28 -7.49 13.60
C PRO A 43 -2.88 -6.63 12.39
N GLN A 44 -1.79 -7.03 11.73
CA GLN A 44 -1.28 -6.39 10.53
C GLN A 44 -1.53 -7.31 9.32
N PRO A 45 -1.84 -6.74 8.13
CA PRO A 45 -1.96 -7.56 6.94
C PRO A 45 -0.59 -8.14 6.56
N PRO A 46 -0.51 -9.38 6.06
CA PRO A 46 0.75 -10.03 5.69
C PRO A 46 1.27 -9.53 4.33
N LEU A 47 1.37 -8.22 4.16
CA LEU A 47 1.85 -7.58 2.94
C LEU A 47 3.33 -7.93 2.71
N ASN A 48 3.56 -8.89 1.82
CA ASN A 48 4.88 -9.34 1.39
C ASN A 48 5.40 -8.50 0.21
N ALA A 49 4.50 -7.95 -0.62
CA ALA A 49 4.86 -7.04 -1.69
C ALA A 49 3.95 -5.81 -1.71
N VAL A 50 4.55 -4.63 -1.80
CA VAL A 50 3.86 -3.36 -1.99
C VAL A 50 4.44 -2.70 -3.23
N VAL A 51 3.58 -2.46 -4.22
CA VAL A 51 3.90 -1.73 -5.45
C VAL A 51 3.35 -0.32 -5.31
N LEU A 52 4.22 0.67 -5.41
CA LEU A 52 3.89 2.08 -5.40
C LEU A 52 4.05 2.65 -6.80
N GLY A 53 3.04 3.36 -7.29
CA GLY A 53 3.10 3.97 -8.63
C GLY A 53 2.08 5.08 -8.83
N GLY A 54 2.18 5.78 -9.95
CA GLY A 54 1.29 6.89 -10.31
C GLY A 54 1.64 8.24 -9.68
N GLU A 55 2.51 8.27 -8.68
CA GLU A 55 3.07 9.49 -8.07
C GLU A 55 4.56 9.29 -7.79
N ALA A 56 5.29 10.38 -7.54
CA ALA A 56 6.66 10.29 -7.05
C ALA A 56 6.68 9.65 -5.65
N CYS A 57 7.49 8.61 -5.45
CA CYS A 57 7.63 7.95 -4.14
C CYS A 57 8.62 8.71 -3.24
N PRO A 58 8.19 9.26 -2.09
CA PRO A 58 9.09 9.93 -1.15
C PRO A 58 10.06 8.96 -0.49
N ALA A 59 11.29 9.40 -0.22
CA ALA A 59 12.32 8.56 0.41
C ALA A 59 11.98 8.19 1.87
N ASP A 60 11.36 9.10 2.62
CA ASP A 60 10.94 8.86 4.01
C ASP A 60 9.84 7.78 4.09
N LEU A 61 8.98 7.71 3.06
CA LEU A 61 7.99 6.64 2.95
C LEU A 61 8.69 5.29 2.77
N VAL A 62 9.71 5.20 1.91
CA VAL A 62 10.50 3.98 1.70
C VAL A 62 11.12 3.51 3.01
N ASP A 63 11.69 4.41 3.81
CA ASP A 63 12.32 4.05 5.08
C ASP A 63 11.32 3.51 6.11
N ARG A 64 10.12 4.08 6.18
CA ARG A 64 9.01 3.56 7.02
C ARG A 64 8.47 2.21 6.54
N CYS A 65 8.63 1.89 5.26
CA CYS A 65 8.22 0.62 4.68
C CYS A 65 9.20 -0.53 4.94
N ARG A 66 10.40 -0.25 5.47
CA ARG A 66 11.44 -1.26 5.70
C ARG A 66 11.02 -2.22 6.81
N VAL A 67 10.28 -3.24 6.41
CA VAL A 67 9.89 -4.37 7.25
C VAL A 67 10.62 -5.61 6.73
N PRO A 68 11.24 -6.43 7.60
CA PRO A 68 11.90 -7.66 7.17
C PRO A 68 10.97 -8.54 6.32
N GLY A 69 11.48 -9.02 5.19
CA GLY A 69 10.73 -9.90 4.28
C GLY A 69 9.71 -9.20 3.36
N ARG A 70 9.56 -7.87 3.43
CA ARG A 70 8.69 -7.11 2.52
C ARG A 70 9.48 -6.58 1.31
N LEU A 71 8.97 -6.85 0.11
CA LEU A 71 9.42 -6.25 -1.14
C LEU A 71 8.65 -4.94 -1.40
N LEU A 72 9.38 -3.84 -1.54
CA LEU A 72 8.82 -2.57 -2.00
C LEU A 72 9.25 -2.32 -3.44
N ILE A 73 8.29 -2.09 -4.34
CA ILE A 73 8.52 -1.83 -5.75
C ILE A 73 8.04 -0.41 -6.06
N ASN A 74 8.95 0.48 -6.44
CA ASN A 74 8.57 1.78 -6.99
C ASN A 74 8.46 1.64 -8.51
N GLN A 75 7.25 1.81 -9.03
CA GLN A 75 6.86 1.55 -10.41
C GLN A 75 6.45 2.83 -11.11
N TYR A 76 6.86 2.95 -12.37
CA TYR A 76 6.42 4.00 -13.28
C TYR A 76 5.90 3.38 -14.57
N GLY A 77 4.80 3.93 -15.09
CA GLY A 77 4.28 3.60 -16.39
C GLY A 77 3.07 4.47 -16.72
N PRO A 78 3.06 5.21 -17.84
CA PRO A 78 1.89 5.96 -18.27
C PRO A 78 0.79 5.03 -18.78
N SER A 79 -0.43 5.54 -18.86
CA SER A 79 -1.61 4.76 -19.27
C SER A 79 -1.47 4.04 -20.62
N GLU A 80 -0.71 4.63 -21.54
CA GLU A 80 -0.44 4.19 -22.90
C GLU A 80 0.43 2.91 -22.95
N THR A 81 1.09 2.57 -21.84
CA THR A 81 2.04 1.45 -21.76
C THR A 81 1.50 0.21 -21.04
N THR A 82 0.19 0.14 -20.78
CA THR A 82 -0.46 -1.02 -20.11
C THR A 82 0.14 -1.28 -18.72
N MET A 83 0.04 -0.28 -17.84
CA MET A 83 0.53 -0.26 -16.44
C MET A 83 2.01 0.07 -16.24
N TYR A 84 2.95 -0.79 -16.64
CA TYR A 84 4.40 -0.60 -16.49
C TYR A 84 5.21 -1.59 -17.31
N VAL A 85 6.44 -1.21 -17.64
CA VAL A 85 7.45 -2.02 -18.36
C VAL A 85 8.66 -2.31 -17.51
#